data_AF-A0A2G8S9B2-F1
#
_entry.id   AF-A0A2G8S9B2-F1
#
_cell.length_a   1.000
_cell.length_b   1.000
_cell.length_c   1.000
_cell.angle_alpha   90.00
_cell.angle_beta   90.00
_cell.angle_gamma   90.00
#
_symmetry.space_group_name_H-M   'P 1'
#
loop_
_entity.id
_entity.type
_entity.pdbx_description
1 polymer ?
#
loop_
_entity_poly.entity_id
_entity_poly.type
_entity_poly.pdbx_seq_one_letter_code
_entity_poly.pdbx_strand_id
1 'polypeptide(L)'
;MSPMSGAGANLSQLDGLELGLVFADLHETGKLGNNDAVAALVAAFEESMCTLAGRVVSVANGNLATCVGPHAAEVTIARFGDLAIRNTQQLFQGKC
;
A
#
# COMPACT_ATOMS: atom_id res chain seq x y z
N MET A 1 -0.09 11.23 3.23
CA MET A 1 -1.30 10.72 2.54
C MET A 1 -2.55 11.09 3.34
N SER A 2 -3.73 11.09 2.71
CA SER A 2 -5.01 11.16 3.43
C SER A 2 -5.18 9.96 4.38
N PRO A 3 -5.70 10.13 5.62
CA PRO A 3 -5.91 9.02 6.54
C PRO A 3 -7.08 8.10 6.15
N MET A 4 -7.82 8.42 5.07
CA MET A 4 -9.09 7.77 4.71
C MET A 4 -8.98 6.34 4.16
N SER A 5 -7.78 5.78 4.09
CA SER A 5 -7.58 4.34 3.86
C SER A 5 -7.27 3.56 5.14
N GLY A 6 -7.00 4.24 6.25
CA GLY A 6 -6.60 3.61 7.52
C GLY A 6 -5.25 2.87 7.48
N ALA A 7 -4.49 2.99 6.39
CA ALA A 7 -3.31 2.16 6.14
C ALA A 7 -1.98 2.81 6.55
N GLY A 8 -1.97 4.05 7.06
CA GLY A 8 -0.74 4.82 7.26
C GLY A 8 0.28 4.13 8.18
N ALA A 9 -0.15 3.68 9.37
CA ALA A 9 0.74 2.98 10.30
C ALA A 9 1.26 1.66 9.71
N ASN A 10 0.38 0.88 9.09
CA ASN A 10 0.76 -0.40 8.48
C ASN A 10 1.78 -0.22 7.35
N LEU A 11 1.65 0.84 6.54
CA LEU A 11 2.64 1.18 5.52
C LEU A 11 4.01 1.51 6.14
N SER A 12 4.05 2.32 7.20
CA SER A 12 5.32 2.64 7.87
C SER A 12 5.97 1.42 8.55
N GLN A 13 5.15 0.48 9.04
CA GLN A 13 5.66 -0.77 9.59
C GLN A 13 6.24 -1.68 8.50
N LEU A 14 5.58 -1.71 7.34
CA LEU A 14 6.10 -2.43 6.17
C LEU A 14 7.40 -1.81 5.66
N ASP A 15 7.48 -0.47 5.58
CA ASP A 15 8.72 0.24 5.26
C ASP A 15 9.87 -0.21 6.18
N GLY A 16 9.63 -0.22 7.49
CA GLY A 16 10.62 -0.64 8.48
C GLY A 16 11.04 -2.11 8.35
N LEU A 17 10.10 -3.01 8.06
CA LEU A 17 10.39 -4.43 7.87
C LEU A 17 11.25 -4.66 6.62
N GLU A 18 10.80 -4.14 5.48
CA GLU A 18 11.45 -4.35 4.18
C GLU A 18 12.84 -3.71 4.16
N LEU A 19 13.00 -2.49 4.67
CA LEU A 19 14.31 -1.86 4.80
C LEU A 19 15.22 -2.62 5.78
N GLY A 20 14.66 -3.16 6.87
CA GLY A 20 15.39 -4.00 7.82
C GLY A 20 15.93 -5.27 7.17
N LEU A 21 15.14 -5.92 6.30
CA LEU A 21 15.57 -7.09 5.53
C LEU A 21 16.68 -6.75 4.54
N VAL A 22 16.59 -5.60 3.85
CA VAL A 22 17.65 -5.11 2.95
C VAL A 22 18.96 -4.91 3.70
N PHE A 23 18.93 -4.31 4.90
CA PHE A 23 20.14 -4.15 5.71
C PHE A 23 20.67 -5.46 6.28
N ALA A 24 19.80 -6.41 6.61
CA ALA A 24 20.21 -7.74 7.05
C ALA A 24 20.98 -8.49 5.93
N ASP A 25 20.48 -8.44 4.70
CA ASP A 25 21.17 -9.04 3.54
C ASP A 25 22.54 -8.38 3.27
N LEU A 26 22.62 -7.05 3.37
CA LEU A 26 23.88 -6.31 3.30
C LEU A 26 24.86 -6.70 4.40
N HIS A 27 24.35 -6.96 5.61
CA HIS A 27 25.18 -7.44 6.72
C HIS A 27 25.71 -8.85 6.44
N GLU A 28 24.85 -9.78 6.02
CA GLU A 28 25.27 -11.16 5.69
C GLU A 28 26.29 -11.21 4.55
N THR A 29 26.15 -10.33 3.56
CA THR A 29 27.11 -10.23 2.44
C THR A 29 28.35 -9.41 2.75
N GLY A 30 28.50 -8.89 3.98
CA GLY A 30 29.64 -8.09 4.42
C GLY A 30 29.74 -6.70 3.76
N LYS A 31 28.66 -6.24 3.13
CA LYS A 31 28.60 -4.99 2.35
C LYS A 31 27.97 -3.83 3.10
N LEU A 32 27.51 -4.04 4.34
CA LEU A 32 26.86 -2.98 5.13
C LEU A 32 27.75 -1.75 5.35
N GLY A 33 29.08 -1.91 5.39
CA GLY A 33 30.03 -0.79 5.48
C GLY A 33 30.34 -0.10 4.15
N ASN A 34 29.83 -0.60 3.02
CA ASN A 34 30.02 -0.02 1.71
C ASN A 34 28.87 0.95 1.39
N ASN A 35 29.14 2.24 1.51
CA ASN A 35 28.15 3.30 1.28
C ASN A 35 27.51 3.25 -0.12
N ASP A 36 28.27 2.86 -1.15
CA ASP A 36 27.73 2.78 -2.51
C ASP A 36 26.76 1.60 -2.65
N ALA A 37 27.07 0.46 -2.02
CA ALA A 37 26.18 -0.70 -2.00
C ALA A 37 24.91 -0.42 -1.19
N VAL A 38 25.04 0.29 -0.06
CA VAL A 38 23.92 0.75 0.77
C VAL A 38 23.03 1.70 -0.03
N ALA A 39 23.60 2.72 -0.67
CA ALA A 39 22.85 3.72 -1.42
C ALA A 39 22.09 3.10 -2.60
N ALA A 40 22.72 2.18 -3.35
CA ALA A 40 22.08 1.49 -4.46
C ALA A 40 20.86 0.67 -4.02
N LEU A 41 20.96 -0.04 -2.89
CA LEU A 41 19.86 -0.85 -2.38
C LEU A 41 18.74 -0.01 -1.75
N VAL A 42 19.09 1.06 -1.02
CA VAL A 42 18.09 2.01 -0.50
C VAL A 42 17.32 2.65 -1.65
N ALA A 43 17.99 3.06 -2.73
CA ALA A 43 17.32 3.63 -3.90
C ALA A 43 16.32 2.64 -4.54
N ALA A 44 16.71 1.37 -4.69
CA ALA A 44 15.81 0.34 -5.22
C ALA A 44 14.61 0.07 -4.28
N PHE A 45 14.85 0.06 -2.96
CA PHE A 45 13.80 -0.03 -1.95
C PHE A 45 12.82 1.15 -2.05
N GLU A 46 13.33 2.38 -2.13
CA GLU A 46 12.51 3.59 -2.24
C GLU A 46 11.64 3.59 -3.51
N GLU A 47 12.16 3.13 -4.64
CA GLU A 47 11.39 3.03 -5.89
C GLU A 47 10.22 2.03 -5.76
N SER A 48 10.50 0.86 -5.16
CA SER A 48 9.48 -0.16 -4.89
C SER A 48 8.40 0.36 -3.93
N MET A 49 8.82 0.96 -2.81
CA MET A 49 7.88 1.48 -1.81
C MET A 49 7.10 2.70 -2.28
N CYS A 50 7.70 3.57 -3.10
CA CYS A 50 6.99 4.70 -3.70
C CYS A 50 5.87 4.21 -4.63
N THR A 51 6.13 3.16 -5.41
CA THR A 51 5.12 2.53 -6.28
C THR A 51 3.98 1.94 -5.45
N LEU A 52 4.28 1.24 -4.35
CA LEU A 52 3.28 0.68 -3.46
C LEU A 52 2.46 1.77 -2.76
N ALA A 53 3.14 2.77 -2.17
CA ALA A 53 2.52 3.89 -1.49
C ALA A 53 1.61 4.68 -2.44
N GLY A 54 1.99 4.86 -3.71
CA GLY A 54 1.17 5.49 -4.74
C GLY A 54 -0.19 4.81 -4.94
N ARG A 55 -0.23 3.47 -4.92
CA ARG A 55 -1.48 2.69 -4.99
C ARG A 55 -2.37 2.98 -3.78
N VAL A 56 -1.80 3.00 -2.58
CA VAL A 56 -2.57 3.25 -1.35
C VAL A 56 -3.04 4.72 -1.28
N VAL A 57 -2.22 5.67 -1.73
CA VAL A 57 -2.60 7.08 -1.85
C VAL A 57 -3.78 7.25 -2.81
N SER A 58 -3.79 6.55 -3.94
CA SER A 58 -4.91 6.57 -4.88
C SER A 58 -6.22 6.12 -4.21
N VAL A 59 -6.18 5.02 -3.45
CA VAL A 59 -7.33 4.54 -2.66
C VAL A 59 -7.75 5.54 -1.60
N ALA A 60 -6.80 6.08 -0.83
CA ALA A 60 -7.06 7.04 0.23
C ALA A 60 -7.71 8.33 -0.30
N ASN A 61 -7.28 8.81 -1.46
CA ASN A 61 -7.85 9.99 -2.10
C ASN A 61 -9.24 9.71 -2.68
N GLY A 62 -9.45 8.54 -3.29
CA GLY A 62 -10.78 8.11 -3.73
C GLY A 62 -11.78 8.00 -2.57
N ASN A 63 -11.34 7.45 -1.44
CA ASN A 63 -12.13 7.40 -0.22
C ASN A 63 -12.42 8.80 0.32
N LEU A 64 -11.41 9.69 0.38
CA LEU A 64 -11.60 11.07 0.82
C LEU A 64 -12.66 11.78 -0.02
N ALA A 65 -12.56 11.72 -1.36
CA ALA A 65 -13.52 12.35 -2.27
C ALA A 65 -14.95 11.83 -2.05
N THR A 66 -15.10 10.56 -1.69
CA THR A 66 -16.40 9.95 -1.38
C THR A 66 -16.95 10.41 -0.04
N CYS A 67 -16.10 10.57 0.98
CA CYS A 67 -16.54 10.84 2.35
C CYS A 67 -16.84 12.32 2.65
N VAL A 68 -16.37 13.26 1.82
CA VAL A 68 -16.53 14.71 2.07
C VAL A 68 -17.51 15.42 1.12
N GLY A 69 -18.12 14.69 0.19
CA GLY A 69 -19.06 15.24 -0.79
C GLY A 69 -20.49 15.43 -0.25
N PRO A 70 -21.32 16.29 -0.88
CA PRO A 70 -22.71 16.53 -0.48
C PRO A 70 -23.61 15.28 -0.59
N HIS A 71 -23.18 14.25 -1.30
CA HIS A 71 -23.86 12.96 -1.46
C HIS A 71 -23.05 11.79 -0.87
N ALA A 72 -22.20 12.07 0.13
CA ALA A 72 -21.27 11.09 0.68
C ALA A 72 -21.98 9.81 1.17
N ALA A 73 -23.14 9.94 1.80
CA ALA A 73 -23.90 8.81 2.33
C ALA A 73 -24.40 7.90 1.20
N GLU A 74 -25.04 8.46 0.17
CA GLU A 74 -25.59 7.72 -0.97
C GLU A 74 -24.49 7.03 -1.77
N VAL A 75 -23.40 7.75 -2.06
CA VAL A 75 -22.26 7.20 -2.81
C VAL A 75 -21.58 6.09 -2.02
N THR A 76 -21.46 6.23 -0.70
CA THR A 76 -20.86 5.19 0.16
C THR A 76 -21.72 3.92 0.16
N ILE A 77 -23.04 4.05 0.32
CA ILE A 77 -23.97 2.91 0.30
C ILE A 77 -23.92 2.17 -1.05
N ALA A 78 -23.96 2.91 -2.16
CA ALA A 78 -23.87 2.33 -3.49
C ALA A 78 -22.55 1.55 -3.67
N ARG A 79 -21.43 2.12 -3.22
CA ARG A 79 -20.10 1.50 -3.32
C ARG A 79 -19.98 0.21 -2.50
N PHE A 80 -20.60 0.14 -1.31
CA PHE A 80 -20.68 -1.09 -0.53
C PHE A 80 -21.56 -2.16 -1.22
N GLY A 81 -22.67 -1.76 -1.83
CA GLY A 81 -23.49 -2.65 -2.65
C GLY A 81 -22.71 -3.28 -3.80
N ASP A 82 -21.97 -2.47 -4.57
CA ASP A 82 -21.15 -2.93 -5.68
C ASP A 82 -20.00 -3.87 -5.24
N LEU A 83 -19.40 -3.61 -4.07
CA LEU A 83 -18.37 -4.49 -3.50
C LEU A 83 -18.96 -5.85 -3.09
N ALA A 84 -20.13 -5.85 -2.45
CA ALA A 84 -20.82 -7.07 -2.07
C ALA A 84 -21.12 -7.93 -3.32
N ILE A 85 -21.68 -7.33 -4.38
CA ILE A 85 -22.00 -8.04 -5.62
C ILE A 85 -20.73 -8.61 -6.28
N ARG A 86 -19.65 -7.82 -6.40
CA ARG A 86 -18.38 -8.27 -7.00
C ARG A 86 -17.75 -9.44 -6.23
N ASN A 87 -17.72 -9.36 -4.90
CA ASN A 87 -17.17 -10.43 -4.07
C ASN A 87 -18.01 -11.71 -4.18
N THR A 88 -19.33 -11.57 -4.27
CA THR A 88 -20.23 -12.70 -4.49
C THR A 88 -20.00 -13.32 -5.88
N GLN A 89 -19.80 -12.50 -6.92
CA GLN A 89 -19.49 -13.00 -8.27
C GLN A 89 -18.12 -13.69 -8.35
N GLN A 90 -17.10 -13.22 -7.64
CA GLN A 90 -15.80 -13.90 -7.56
C GLN A 90 -15.91 -15.27 -6.89
N LEU A 91 -16.72 -15.41 -5.84
CA LEU A 91 -17.00 -16.69 -5.20
C LEU A 91 -17.70 -17.69 -6.15
N PHE A 92 -18.56 -17.21 -7.05
CA PHE A 92 -19.23 -18.05 -8.05
C PHE A 92 -18.41 -18.29 -9.33
N GLN A 93 -17.39 -17.47 -9.60
CA GLN A 93 -16.47 -17.60 -10.75
C GLN A 93 -15.17 -18.36 -10.41
N GLY A 94 -14.91 -18.62 -9.12
CA GLY A 94 -13.87 -19.53 -8.63
C GLY A 94 -14.27 -20.98 -8.91
N LYS A 95 -14.06 -21.42 -10.15
CA LYS A 95 -14.18 -22.83 -10.56
C LYS A 95 -13.20 -23.71 -9.76
N CYS A 96 -13.70 -24.87 -9.36
CA CYS A 96 -12.91 -26.08 -9.09
C CYS A 96 -11.87 -26.35 -10.19
#